data_AF-A0A950SGL5-F1
#
_entry.id   AF-A0A950SGL5-F1
#
_cell.length_a   1.000
_cell.length_b   1.000
_cell.length_c   1.000
_cell.angle_alpha   90.00
_cell.angle_beta   90.00
_cell.angle_gamma   90.00
#
_symmetry.space_group_name_H-M   'P 1'
#
loop_
_entity.id
_entity.type
_entity.pdbx_description
1 polymer ?
#
loop_
_entity_poly.entity_id
_entity_poly.type
_entity_poly.pdbx_seq_one_letter_code
_entity_poly.pdbx_strand_id
1 'polypeptide(L)' 'VVRPPEGEVYHSIESPKGELGYYIVSDGKSQTAYRCHVRSPSFVNLQALPAMAKGHLVSDLVALIGTIDIVLGEVDR' A
#
# COMPACT_ATOMS: atom_id res chain seq x y z
N VAL A 1 -21.33 13.26 19.14
CA VAL A 1 -20.56 13.24 17.88
C VAL A 1 -19.09 13.39 18.25
N VAL A 2 -18.30 12.33 18.12
CA VAL A 2 -16.88 12.32 18.50
C VAL A 2 -16.07 12.84 17.31
N ARG A 3 -15.25 13.87 17.54
CA ARG A 3 -14.30 14.39 16.55
C ARG A 3 -12.89 13.95 16.96
N PRO A 4 -12.07 13.43 16.04
CA PRO A 4 -10.67 13.16 16.35
C PRO A 4 -9.95 14.46 16.72
N PRO A 5 -9.00 14.41 17.67
CA PRO A 5 -8.16 15.56 17.97
C PRO A 5 -7.30 15.93 16.77
N GLU A 6 -6.85 17.19 16.72
CA GLU A 6 -5.85 17.62 15.75
C GLU A 6 -4.56 16.82 15.91
N GLY A 7 -4.01 16.35 14.80
CA GLY A 7 -2.79 15.56 14.80
C GLY A 7 -2.65 14.64 13.59
N GLU A 8 -1.57 13.88 13.60
CA GLU A 8 -1.23 12.89 12.58
C GLU A 8 -0.98 11.53 13.22
N VAL A 9 -1.31 10.47 12.50
CA VAL A 9 -1.03 9.09 12.92
C VAL A 9 -0.66 8.24 11.71
N TYR A 10 0.36 7.42 11.87
CA TYR A 10 0.59 6.27 11.01
C TYR A 10 0.24 5.01 11.79
N HIS A 11 -0.65 4.20 11.23
CA HIS A 11 -0.97 2.90 11.79
C HIS A 11 -0.86 1.84 10.69
N SER A 12 -0.19 0.74 10.99
CA SER A 12 -0.06 -0.39 10.08
C SER A 12 -0.53 -1.69 10.69
N ILE A 13 -1.02 -2.56 9.82
CA ILE A 13 -1.45 -3.93 10.13
C ILE A 13 -0.74 -4.91 9.20
N GLU A 14 -0.66 -6.16 9.63
CA GLU A 14 -0.21 -7.25 8.77
C GLU A 14 -1.37 -7.74 7.90
N SER A 15 -1.29 -7.47 6.61
CA SER A 15 -2.19 -8.00 5.59
C SER A 15 -1.59 -9.29 5.00
N PRO A 16 -2.38 -10.15 4.32
CA PRO A 16 -1.86 -11.34 3.65
C PRO A 16 -0.73 -11.06 2.65
N LYS A 17 -0.61 -9.82 2.15
CA LYS A 17 0.38 -9.38 1.17
C LYS A 17 1.57 -8.65 1.81
N GLY A 18 1.55 -8.48 3.13
CA GLY A 18 2.52 -7.72 3.92
C GLY A 18 1.91 -6.51 4.60
N GLU A 19 2.75 -5.56 5.00
CA GLU A 19 2.34 -4.40 5.78
C GLU A 19 1.42 -3.45 4.98
N LEU A 20 0.19 -3.29 5.47
CA LEU A 20 -0.79 -2.31 5.01
C LEU A 20 -0.85 -1.16 6.01
N GLY A 21 -0.49 0.05 5.56
CA GLY A 21 -0.41 1.22 6.42
C GLY A 21 -1.37 2.33 6.03
N TYR A 22 -1.89 3.04 7.02
CA TYR A 22 -2.69 4.25 6.85
C TYR A 22 -2.01 5.41 7.58
N TYR A 23 -1.67 6.45 6.82
CA TYR A 23 -1.26 7.74 7.34
C TYR A 23 -2.43 8.71 7.27
N ILE A 24 -2.91 9.15 8.43
CA ILE A 24 -4.11 9.98 8.57
C ILE A 24 -3.73 11.27 9.29
N VAL A 25 -4.20 12.41 8.76
CA VAL A 25 -4.07 13.73 9.36
C VAL A 25 -5.46 14.28 9.65
N SER A 26 -5.69 14.77 10.86
CA SER A 26 -6.91 15.46 11.28
C SER A 26 -6.61 16.92 11.63
N ASP A 27 -7.49 17.82 11.19
CA ASP A 27 -7.45 19.24 11.52
C ASP A 27 -8.25 19.60 12.79
N GLY A 28 -8.83 18.60 13.46
CA GLY A 28 -9.69 18.77 14.64
C GLY A 28 -11.02 19.50 14.39
N LYS A 29 -11.25 20.01 13.17
CA LYS A 29 -12.41 20.84 12.82
C LYS A 29 -13.53 20.02 12.19
N SER A 30 -13.16 19.00 11.41
CA SER A 30 -14.10 18.13 10.68
C SER A 30 -14.06 16.67 11.16
N GLN A 31 -15.09 15.90 10.81
CA GLN A 31 -15.09 14.44 11.04
C GLN A 31 -14.31 13.66 9.98
N THR A 32 -14.06 14.30 8.85
CA THR A 32 -13.31 13.75 7.73
C THR A 32 -11.81 13.96 7.95
N ALA A 33 -11.00 13.01 7.53
CA ALA A 33 -9.55 13.20 7.53
C ALA A 33 -9.19 14.39 6.63
N TYR A 34 -8.33 15.29 7.11
CA TYR A 34 -7.74 16.33 6.30
C TYR A 34 -6.84 15.73 5.21
N ARG A 35 -6.13 14.64 5.56
CA ARG A 35 -5.38 13.81 4.61
C ARG A 35 -5.48 12.35 5.01
N CYS A 36 -5.64 11.47 4.03
CA CYS A 36 -5.52 10.03 4.19
C CYS A 36 -4.61 9.51 3.08
N HIS A 37 -3.51 8.87 3.45
CA HIS A 37 -2.59 8.24 2.52
C HIS A 37 -2.42 6.77 2.89
N VAL A 38 -2.61 5.88 1.91
CA VAL A 38 -2.56 4.43 2.13
C VAL A 38 -1.27 3.86 1.54
N ARG A 39 -0.44 3.24 2.38
CA ARG A 39 0.74 2.48 1.95
C ARG A 39 0.33 1.06 1.57
N SER A 40 0.43 0.69 0.29
CA SER A 40 0.07 -0.66 -0.17
C SER A 40 1.21 -1.62 -0.07
N PRO A 41 0.97 -2.83 0.45
CA PRO A 41 1.94 -3.90 0.30
C PRO A 41 2.19 -4.20 -1.19
N SER A 42 1.12 -4.28 -2.00
CA SER A 42 1.21 -4.59 -3.43
C SER A 42 2.06 -3.57 -4.22
N PHE A 43 1.93 -2.27 -3.94
CA PHE A 43 2.68 -1.21 -4.62
C PHE A 43 4.18 -1.27 -4.28
N VAL A 44 4.51 -1.55 -3.01
CA VAL A 44 5.90 -1.66 -2.57
C VAL A 44 6.55 -2.93 -3.12
N ASN A 45 5.86 -4.07 -3.03
CA ASN A 45 6.38 -5.35 -3.51
C ASN A 45 6.61 -5.35 -5.03
N LEU A 46 5.76 -4.66 -5.80
CA LEU A 46 5.90 -4.55 -7.26
C LEU A 46 7.22 -3.90 -7.69
N GLN A 47 7.83 -3.05 -6.86
CA GLN A 47 9.12 -2.42 -7.17
C GLN A 47 10.28 -3.43 -7.24
N ALA A 48 10.12 -4.62 -6.66
CA ALA A 48 11.10 -5.70 -6.75
C ALA A 48 11.07 -6.45 -8.09
N LEU A 49 9.98 -6.32 -8.87
CA LEU A 49 9.80 -7.08 -10.12
C LEU A 49 10.94 -6.91 -11.13
N PRO A 50 11.48 -5.70 -11.41
CA PRO A 50 12.61 -5.56 -12.35
C PRO A 50 13.88 -6.27 -11.90
N ALA A 51 14.13 -6.30 -10.59
CA ALA A 51 15.27 -7.04 -10.03
C ALA A 51 15.04 -8.55 -10.13
N MET A 52 13.82 -9.02 -9.84
CA MET A 52 13.44 -10.43 -9.96
C MET A 52 13.41 -10.94 -11.40
N ALA A 53 13.09 -10.09 -12.38
CA ALA A 53 13.01 -10.46 -13.79
C ALA A 53 14.38 -10.48 -14.51
N LYS A 54 15.43 -9.95 -13.88
CA LYS A 54 16.74 -9.81 -14.52
C LYS A 54 17.38 -11.18 -14.76
N GLY A 55 17.65 -11.50 -16.03
CA GLY A 55 18.24 -12.79 -16.42
C GLY A 55 17.23 -13.91 -16.66
N HIS A 56 15.92 -13.61 -16.55
CA HIS A 56 14.83 -14.52 -16.86
C HIS A 56 14.25 -14.28 -18.25
N LEU A 57 13.46 -15.24 -18.73
CA LEU A 57 12.74 -15.12 -19.99
C LEU A 57 11.46 -14.30 -19.82
N VAL A 58 10.94 -13.75 -20.91
CA VAL A 58 9.64 -13.04 -20.92
C VAL A 58 8.51 -13.96 -20.45
N SER A 59 8.60 -15.26 -20.74
CA SER A 59 7.64 -16.28 -20.25
C SER A 59 7.59 -16.37 -18.73
N ASP A 60 8.71 -16.11 -18.06
CA ASP A 60 8.82 -16.24 -16.60
C ASP A 60 8.15 -15.07 -15.87
N LEU A 61 7.89 -13.95 -16.56
CA LEU A 61 7.23 -12.78 -15.98
C LEU A 61 5.86 -13.13 -15.39
N VAL A 62 5.10 -14.04 -16.01
CA VAL A 62 3.79 -14.45 -15.50
C VAL A 62 3.93 -15.15 -14.15
N ALA A 63 4.92 -16.03 -14.00
CA ALA A 63 5.21 -16.70 -12.74
C ALA A 63 5.74 -15.74 -11.67
N LEU A 64 6.59 -14.79 -12.06
CA LEU A 64 7.14 -13.77 -11.15
C LEU A 64 6.03 -12.85 -10.63
N ILE A 65 5.14 -12.36 -11.50
CA ILE A 65 3.99 -11.53 -11.10
C ILE A 65 3.04 -12.32 -10.19
N GLY A 66 2.77 -13.59 -10.52
CA GLY A 66 1.93 -14.46 -9.68
C GLY A 66 2.53 -14.72 -8.29
N THR A 67 3.85 -14.79 -8.18
CA THR A 67 4.55 -15.00 -6.90
C THR A 67 4.46 -13.78 -5.98
N ILE A 68 4.43 -12.57 -6.54
CA ILE A 68 4.29 -11.32 -5.76
C ILE A 68 2.83 -11.09 -5.32
N ASP A 69 1.87 -11.73 -5.98
CA ASP A 69 0.43 -11.67 -5.66
C ASP A 69 -0.10 -10.22 -5.62
N ILE A 70 0.10 -9.48 -6.73
CA ILE A 70 -0.31 -8.08 -6.84
C ILE A 70 -1.81 -7.94 -7.09
N VAL A 71 -2.43 -6.95 -6.45
CA VAL A 71 -3.78 -6.48 -6.79
C VAL A 71 -3.69 -5.07 -7.36
N LEU A 72 -4.03 -4.91 -8.63
CA LEU A 72 -3.87 -3.62 -9.33
C LEU A 72 -4.71 -2.50 -8.71
N GLY A 73 -5.86 -2.80 -8.12
CA GLY A 73 -6.67 -1.80 -7.39
C GLY A 73 -5.98 -1.23 -6.15
N GLU A 74 -4.99 -1.92 -5.56
CA GLU A 74 -4.16 -1.38 -4.48
C GLU A 74 -2.96 -0.58 -4.99
N VAL A 75 -2.61 -0.72 -6.27
CA VAL A 75 -1.44 -0.05 -6.88
C VAL A 75 -1.86 1.28 -7.51
N ASP A 76 -3.09 1.38 -8.02
CA ASP A 76 -3.62 2.52 -8.80
C ASP A 76 -4.17 3.70 -7.97
N ARG A 77 -3.87 3.74 -6.67
CA ARG A 77 -4.54 4.62 -5.69
C ARG A 77 -3.81 5.91 -5.36
#